data_AF-A0A483Z7W8-F1
#
_entry.id   AF-A0A483Z7W8-F1
#
_cell.length_a   1.000
_cell.length_b   1.000
_cell.length_c   1.000
_cell.angle_alpha   90.00
_cell.angle_beta   90.00
_cell.angle_gamma   90.00
#
_symmetry.space_group_name_H-M   'P 1'
#
loop_
_entity.id
_entity.type
_entity.pdbx_description
1 polymer ?
#
loop_
_entity_poly.entity_id
_entity_poly.type
_entity_poly.pdbx_seq_one_letter_code
_entity_poly.pdbx_strand_id
1 'polypeptide(L)'
;MPVSTQVSRNEYTGNGATTQYDFTFRILDKSHLLVQTMDTSENIVPLTLGTAYTVTGVNRYNGGKVVLTSALPAGYKISIERSTPVTQEASIRNLGGFFPEIHEDALDKLTMLVQQAYGWWSGLSLRKPPWLANYYDALNNRIRNLRDPSQAQDAATKNYTDQKYESSISHSD
;
A
#
# COMPACT_ATOMS: atom_id res chain seq x y z
N MET A 1 6.06 -25.01 -3.95
CA MET A 1 5.23 -24.83 -2.75
C MET A 1 4.28 -23.67 -3.00
N PRO A 2 3.04 -23.73 -2.51
CA PRO A 2 2.06 -22.66 -2.73
C PRO A 2 2.32 -21.44 -1.85
N VAL A 3 1.70 -20.32 -2.18
CA VAL A 3 1.65 -19.12 -1.32
C VAL A 3 0.78 -19.42 -0.08
N SER A 4 1.43 -19.58 1.08
CA SER A 4 0.76 -19.89 2.35
C SER A 4 0.58 -18.70 3.30
N THR A 5 1.22 -17.55 3.00
CA THR A 5 1.19 -16.36 3.87
C THR A 5 0.10 -15.40 3.44
N GLN A 6 -0.62 -14.78 4.38
CA GLN A 6 -1.56 -13.68 4.08
C GLN A 6 -0.88 -12.30 4.01
N VAL A 7 0.38 -12.21 4.45
CA VAL A 7 1.14 -10.95 4.47
C VAL A 7 1.57 -10.58 3.05
N SER A 8 1.28 -9.34 2.66
CA SER A 8 1.65 -8.75 1.36
C SER A 8 2.36 -7.40 1.49
N ARG A 9 2.58 -6.93 2.72
CA ARG A 9 3.30 -5.69 3.02
C ARG A 9 4.07 -5.76 4.33
N ASN A 10 5.10 -4.94 4.45
CA ASN A 10 5.84 -4.69 5.69
C ASN A 10 6.09 -3.18 5.81
N GLU A 11 6.02 -2.67 7.04
CA GLU A 11 6.25 -1.25 7.35
C GLU A 11 7.35 -1.14 8.42
N TYR A 12 8.23 -0.15 8.27
CA TYR A 12 9.32 0.11 9.20
C TYR A 12 9.49 1.61 9.45
N THR A 13 10.15 1.95 10.56
CA THR A 13 10.58 3.31 10.88
C THR A 13 12.09 3.41 10.79
N GLY A 14 12.58 4.47 10.14
CA GLY A 14 13.99 4.79 9.98
C GLY A 14 14.61 5.28 11.29
N ASN A 15 15.86 4.91 11.50
CA ASN A 15 16.70 5.33 12.63
C ASN A 15 17.92 6.16 12.18
N GLY A 16 18.02 6.51 10.89
CA GLY A 16 19.15 7.24 10.32
C GLY A 16 20.39 6.39 10.01
N ALA A 17 20.37 5.07 10.28
CA ALA A 17 21.53 4.19 10.08
C ALA A 17 21.21 2.92 9.28
N THR A 18 20.01 2.36 9.43
CA THR A 18 19.59 1.13 8.75
C THR A 18 19.33 1.39 7.27
N THR A 19 19.94 0.57 6.41
CA THR A 19 19.74 0.58 4.95
C THR A 19 19.03 -0.66 4.43
N GLN A 20 18.91 -1.70 5.26
CA GLN A 20 18.34 -2.98 4.86
C GLN A 20 17.03 -3.23 5.60
N TYR A 21 15.98 -3.49 4.83
CA TYR A 21 14.65 -3.76 5.33
C TYR A 21 14.16 -5.10 4.76
N ASP A 22 13.79 -6.01 5.65
CA ASP A 22 13.23 -7.30 5.26
C ASP A 22 11.83 -7.13 4.68
N PHE A 23 11.43 -8.03 3.79
CA PHE A 23 10.04 -8.26 3.44
C PHE A 23 9.76 -9.76 3.60
N THR A 24 8.61 -10.12 4.14
CA THR A 24 8.32 -11.49 4.60
C THR A 24 7.39 -12.25 3.67
N PHE A 25 7.34 -11.86 2.40
CA PHE A 25 6.39 -12.39 1.42
C PHE A 25 7.06 -12.65 0.07
N ARG A 26 6.57 -13.66 -0.67
CA ARG A 26 7.11 -13.99 -2.00
C ARG A 26 6.78 -12.91 -3.03
N ILE A 27 7.76 -12.61 -3.88
CA ILE A 27 7.64 -11.79 -5.10
C ILE A 27 8.16 -12.61 -6.29
N LEU A 28 7.57 -12.44 -7.47
CA LEU A 28 7.97 -13.18 -8.67
C LEU A 28 9.11 -12.48 -9.43
N ASP A 29 9.16 -11.16 -9.38
CA ASP A 29 10.21 -10.34 -9.99
C ASP A 29 10.60 -9.18 -9.06
N LYS A 30 11.80 -8.61 -9.23
CA LYS A 30 12.28 -7.46 -8.43
C LYS A 30 11.39 -6.24 -8.60
N SER A 31 10.79 -6.07 -9.78
CA SER A 31 9.87 -4.97 -10.10
C SER A 31 8.48 -5.15 -9.49
N HIS A 32 8.14 -6.34 -8.97
CA HIS A 32 6.83 -6.59 -8.35
C HIS A 32 6.74 -6.08 -6.90
N LEU A 33 7.52 -5.05 -6.58
CA LEU A 33 7.52 -4.35 -5.31
C LEU A 33 7.22 -2.88 -5.54
N LEU A 34 6.34 -2.35 -4.70
CA LEU A 34 6.18 -0.92 -4.50
C LEU A 34 6.85 -0.57 -3.16
N VAL A 35 7.92 0.22 -3.23
CA VAL A 35 8.61 0.74 -2.05
C VAL A 35 8.35 2.23 -1.97
N GLN A 36 7.83 2.69 -0.84
CA GLN A 36 7.50 4.10 -0.63
C GLN A 36 8.05 4.55 0.72
N THR A 37 8.44 5.81 0.79
CA THR A 37 8.84 6.45 2.05
C THR A 37 7.88 7.56 2.41
N MET A 38 7.72 7.79 3.70
CA MET A 38 6.94 8.90 4.26
C MET A 38 7.85 9.71 5.18
N ASP A 39 7.96 11.01 4.92
CA ASP A 39 8.70 11.92 5.79
C ASP A 39 7.89 12.32 7.04
N THR A 40 8.51 13.11 7.93
CA THR A 40 7.86 13.61 9.15
C THR A 40 6.73 14.61 8.89
N SER A 41 6.60 15.11 7.66
CA SER A 41 5.53 16.00 7.20
C SER A 41 4.43 15.24 6.45
N GLU A 42 4.46 13.90 6.48
CA GLU A 42 3.53 12.99 5.80
C GLU A 42 3.51 13.09 4.27
N ASN A 43 4.60 13.54 3.67
CA ASN A 43 4.79 13.45 2.22
C ASN A 43 5.22 12.03 1.86
N ILE A 44 4.46 11.40 0.95
CA ILE A 44 4.71 10.03 0.48
C ILE A 44 5.41 10.08 -0.87
N VAL A 45 6.57 9.43 -0.96
CA VAL A 45 7.38 9.37 -2.20
C VAL A 45 7.70 7.91 -2.55
N PRO A 46 7.35 7.43 -3.76
CA PRO A 46 7.79 6.13 -4.24
C PRO A 46 9.28 6.14 -4.58
N LEU A 47 9.99 5.09 -4.19
CA LEU A 47 11.40 4.90 -4.51
C LEU A 47 11.55 4.17 -5.85
N THR A 48 12.62 4.49 -6.59
CA THR A 48 12.92 3.88 -7.89
C THR A 48 13.89 2.70 -7.72
N LEU A 49 13.49 1.52 -8.18
CA LEU A 49 14.34 0.33 -8.21
C LEU A 49 15.60 0.57 -9.07
N GLY A 50 16.76 0.13 -8.59
CA GLY A 50 18.06 0.27 -9.26
C GLY A 50 18.75 1.62 -9.02
N THR A 51 18.02 2.66 -8.58
CA THR A 51 18.58 3.97 -8.24
C THR A 51 18.53 4.24 -6.74
N ALA A 52 17.34 4.15 -6.14
CA ALA A 52 17.13 4.43 -4.72
C ALA A 52 17.27 3.17 -3.86
N TYR A 53 17.00 2.00 -4.42
CA TYR A 53 17.13 0.73 -3.72
C TYR A 53 17.39 -0.44 -4.67
N THR A 54 17.86 -1.55 -4.10
CA THR A 54 17.97 -2.85 -4.77
C THR A 54 17.21 -3.91 -4.00
N VAL A 55 16.88 -5.02 -4.67
CA VAL A 55 16.09 -6.11 -4.12
C VAL A 55 16.89 -7.40 -4.14
N THR A 56 16.90 -8.10 -3.01
CA THR A 56 17.42 -9.46 -2.86
C THR A 56 16.29 -10.40 -2.44
N GLY A 57 16.45 -11.71 -2.69
CA GLY A 57 15.44 -12.70 -2.29
C GLY A 57 14.21 -12.75 -3.19
N VAL A 58 14.39 -12.62 -4.50
CA VAL A 58 13.33 -12.84 -5.50
C VAL A 58 12.92 -14.31 -5.52
N ASN A 59 11.63 -14.57 -5.72
CA ASN A 59 11.04 -15.90 -5.81
C ASN A 59 11.29 -16.79 -4.57
N ARG A 60 11.54 -16.18 -3.40
CA ARG A 60 11.69 -16.90 -2.12
C ARG A 60 10.42 -16.82 -1.29
N TYR A 61 10.03 -17.93 -0.67
CA TYR A 61 8.82 -18.02 0.15
C TYR A 61 8.85 -17.14 1.40
N ASN A 62 10.01 -17.07 2.06
CA ASN A 62 10.20 -16.24 3.25
C ASN A 62 10.50 -14.77 2.91
N GLY A 63 10.43 -14.41 1.62
CA GLY A 63 10.77 -13.10 1.12
C GLY A 63 12.28 -12.84 1.07
N GLY A 64 12.65 -11.57 1.25
CA GLY A 64 13.98 -11.06 0.97
C GLY A 64 14.22 -9.70 1.60
N LYS A 65 15.12 -8.91 0.99
CA LYS A 65 15.47 -7.57 1.51
C LYS A 65 15.36 -6.51 0.43
N VAL A 66 14.86 -5.36 0.83
CA VAL A 66 15.07 -4.07 0.16
C VAL A 66 16.32 -3.44 0.77
N VAL A 67 17.30 -3.12 -0.07
CA VAL A 67 18.56 -2.46 0.32
C VAL A 67 18.56 -1.06 -0.27
N LEU A 68 18.39 -0.05 0.57
CA LEU A 68 18.45 1.36 0.20
C LEU A 68 19.88 1.78 -0.11
N THR A 69 20.05 2.73 -1.03
CA THR A 69 21.37 3.31 -1.34
C THR A 69 21.84 4.31 -0.28
N SER A 70 20.91 4.87 0.49
CA SER A 70 21.17 5.73 1.65
C SER A 70 20.31 5.29 2.84
N ALA A 71 20.81 5.50 4.06
CA ALA A 71 20.08 5.13 5.26
C ALA A 71 18.78 5.94 5.37
N LEU A 72 17.69 5.29 5.78
CA LEU A 72 16.42 5.96 5.95
C LEU A 72 16.54 6.94 7.15
N PRO A 73 16.29 8.24 6.96
CA PRO A 73 16.42 9.22 8.03
C PRO A 73 15.59 8.87 9.27
N ALA A 74 16.04 9.34 10.44
CA ALA A 74 15.34 9.07 11.69
C ALA A 74 13.91 9.66 11.65
N GLY A 75 12.92 8.85 12.02
CA GLY A 75 11.50 9.24 12.03
C GLY A 75 10.77 9.11 10.69
N TYR A 76 11.48 8.89 9.57
CA TYR A 76 10.84 8.56 8.30
C TYR A 76 10.27 7.14 8.37
N LYS A 77 9.17 6.88 7.67
CA LYS A 77 8.63 5.53 7.52
C LYS A 77 8.92 4.99 6.13
N ILE A 78 9.00 3.67 6.01
CA ILE A 78 9.09 2.96 4.74
C ILE A 78 8.00 1.90 4.69
N SER A 79 7.24 1.88 3.59
CA SER A 79 6.30 0.79 3.25
C SER A 79 6.90 -0.01 2.10
N ILE A 80 6.86 -1.33 2.23
CA ILE A 80 7.28 -2.29 1.22
C ILE A 80 6.07 -3.17 0.94
N GLU A 81 5.48 -3.03 -0.25
CA GLU A 81 4.26 -3.71 -0.62
C GLU A 81 4.45 -4.52 -1.90
N ARG A 82 3.76 -5.66 -1.98
CA ARG A 82 3.66 -6.40 -3.23
C ARG A 82 2.87 -5.57 -4.25
N SER A 83 3.42 -5.41 -5.44
CA SER A 83 2.77 -4.77 -6.59
C SER A 83 2.96 -5.63 -7.83
N THR A 84 2.20 -6.71 -7.92
CA THR A 84 2.30 -7.65 -9.04
C THR A 84 1.43 -7.15 -10.22
N PRO A 85 1.93 -7.18 -11.47
CA PRO A 85 1.12 -6.87 -12.64
C PRO A 85 -0.13 -7.76 -12.74
N VAL A 86 -1.29 -7.12 -12.98
CA VAL A 86 -2.60 -7.78 -13.12
C VAL A 86 -2.79 -8.35 -14.53
N THR A 87 -1.83 -9.15 -14.97
CA THR A 87 -1.81 -9.83 -16.27
C THR A 87 -1.62 -11.33 -16.06
N GLN A 88 -2.11 -12.15 -16.99
CA GLN A 88 -1.84 -13.58 -17.01
C GLN A 88 -0.87 -13.89 -18.15
N GLU A 89 0.34 -14.33 -17.82
CA GLU A 89 1.39 -14.67 -18.81
C GLU A 89 1.43 -16.17 -19.13
N ALA A 90 0.83 -17.00 -18.27
CA ALA A 90 0.75 -18.44 -18.48
C ALA A 90 -0.20 -18.76 -19.63
N SER A 91 0.35 -19.37 -20.69
CA SER A 91 -0.40 -19.88 -21.84
C SER A 91 -0.48 -21.40 -21.77
N ILE A 92 -1.68 -21.92 -21.52
CA ILE A 92 -1.94 -23.36 -21.41
C ILE A 92 -2.49 -23.85 -22.75
N ARG A 93 -1.80 -24.80 -23.37
CA ARG A 93 -2.20 -25.37 -24.68
C ARG A 93 -3.07 -26.61 -24.50
N ASN A 94 -4.04 -26.78 -25.38
CA ASN A 94 -4.80 -28.01 -25.46
C ASN A 94 -3.89 -29.16 -25.94
N LEU A 95 -4.06 -30.37 -25.38
CA LEU A 95 -3.26 -31.57 -25.67
C LEU A 95 -1.74 -31.43 -25.40
N GLY A 96 -1.32 -30.40 -24.66
CA GLY A 96 0.04 -30.29 -24.15
C GLY A 96 0.29 -31.21 -22.96
N GLY A 97 1.55 -31.48 -22.66
CA GLY A 97 1.92 -32.17 -21.42
C GLY A 97 1.46 -31.38 -20.18
N PHE A 98 1.08 -32.08 -19.12
CA PHE A 98 0.76 -31.45 -17.85
C PHE A 98 2.06 -31.09 -17.11
N PHE A 99 2.35 -29.78 -17.02
CA PHE A 99 3.50 -29.25 -16.28
C PHE A 99 3.00 -28.59 -14.99
N PRO A 100 3.01 -29.29 -13.84
CA PRO A 100 2.42 -28.80 -12.59
C PRO A 100 2.90 -27.40 -12.20
N GLU A 101 4.17 -27.09 -12.46
CA GLU A 101 4.80 -25.81 -12.10
C GLU A 101 4.12 -24.61 -12.79
N ILE A 102 3.71 -24.74 -14.06
CA ILE A 102 3.04 -23.64 -14.79
C ILE A 102 1.67 -23.36 -14.17
N HIS A 103 0.96 -24.41 -13.76
CA HIS A 103 -0.33 -24.28 -13.10
C HIS A 103 -0.18 -23.66 -11.72
N GLU A 104 0.78 -24.15 -10.92
CA GLU A 104 1.05 -23.64 -9.58
C GLU A 104 1.46 -22.17 -9.61
N ASP A 105 2.41 -21.77 -10.46
CA ASP A 105 2.85 -20.37 -10.54
C ASP A 105 1.72 -19.43 -10.99
N ALA A 106 0.84 -19.89 -11.88
CA ALA A 106 -0.34 -19.12 -12.29
C ALA A 106 -1.35 -18.96 -11.15
N LEU A 107 -1.64 -20.05 -10.41
CA LEU A 107 -2.55 -20.02 -9.26
C LEU A 107 -1.98 -19.22 -8.08
N ASP A 108 -0.67 -19.32 -7.85
CA ASP A 108 0.05 -18.50 -6.86
C ASP A 108 -0.04 -17.02 -7.23
N LYS A 109 0.20 -16.66 -8.49
CA LYS A 109 0.06 -15.26 -8.95
C LYS A 109 -1.35 -14.74 -8.72
N LEU A 110 -2.38 -15.51 -9.04
CA LEU A 110 -3.77 -15.13 -8.78
C LEU A 110 -4.03 -14.96 -7.28
N THR A 111 -3.53 -15.86 -6.45
CA THR A 111 -3.64 -15.77 -4.99
C THR A 111 -2.96 -14.51 -4.46
N MET A 112 -1.77 -14.18 -4.97
CA MET A 112 -1.06 -12.95 -4.62
C MET A 112 -1.84 -11.69 -5.01
N LEU A 113 -2.47 -11.66 -6.18
CA LEU A 113 -3.30 -10.54 -6.64
C LEU A 113 -4.54 -10.37 -5.76
N VAL A 114 -5.19 -11.47 -5.35
CA VAL A 114 -6.32 -11.43 -4.41
C VAL A 114 -5.90 -10.89 -3.05
N GLN A 115 -4.75 -11.32 -2.52
CA GLN A 115 -4.21 -10.79 -1.26
C GLN A 115 -3.92 -9.29 -1.35
N GLN A 116 -3.38 -8.82 -2.47
CA GLN A 116 -3.11 -7.41 -2.72
C GLN A 116 -4.42 -6.60 -2.75
N ALA A 117 -5.42 -7.06 -3.52
CA ALA A 117 -6.73 -6.43 -3.60
C ALA A 117 -7.43 -6.38 -2.22
N TYR A 118 -7.39 -7.49 -1.47
CA TYR A 118 -7.95 -7.54 -0.12
C TYR A 118 -7.21 -6.60 0.85
N GLY A 119 -5.88 -6.47 0.73
CA GLY A 119 -5.08 -5.54 1.52
C GLY A 119 -5.49 -4.08 1.30
N TRP A 120 -5.68 -3.67 0.04
CA TRP A 120 -6.16 -2.33 -0.30
C TRP A 120 -7.58 -2.08 0.19
N TRP A 121 -8.48 -3.05 0.01
CA TRP A 121 -9.86 -2.94 0.47
C TRP A 121 -9.96 -2.86 2.00
N SER A 122 -9.16 -3.65 2.73
CA SER A 122 -9.26 -3.74 4.18
C SER A 122 -8.52 -2.64 4.93
N GLY A 123 -7.41 -2.13 4.38
CA GLY A 123 -6.50 -1.22 5.08
C GLY A 123 -6.42 0.21 4.55
N LEU A 124 -6.76 0.46 3.28
CA LEU A 124 -6.60 1.80 2.67
C LEU A 124 -7.93 2.50 2.37
N SER A 125 -9.04 1.78 2.41
CA SER A 125 -10.35 2.30 2.02
C SER A 125 -11.13 2.82 3.22
N LEU A 126 -11.75 4.00 3.07
CA LEU A 126 -12.79 4.45 4.00
C LEU A 126 -14.02 3.55 3.80
N ARG A 127 -14.37 2.74 4.81
CA ARG A 127 -15.43 1.72 4.68
C ARG A 127 -16.27 1.59 5.94
N LYS A 128 -17.43 0.95 5.77
CA LYS A 128 -18.25 0.50 6.90
C LYS A 128 -17.54 -0.64 7.64
N PRO A 129 -17.51 -0.65 8.98
CA PRO A 129 -16.82 -1.70 9.73
C PRO A 129 -17.57 -3.05 9.65
N PRO A 130 -18.83 -3.19 10.08
CA PRO A 130 -19.71 -4.30 9.70
C PRO A 130 -20.87 -3.86 8.79
N TRP A 131 -21.58 -4.84 8.22
CA TRP A 131 -22.79 -4.62 7.41
C TRP A 131 -23.89 -3.83 8.16
N LEU A 132 -23.97 -4.00 9.48
CA LEU A 132 -24.94 -3.34 10.35
C LEU A 132 -24.62 -1.88 10.70
N ALA A 133 -23.39 -1.41 10.49
CA ALA A 133 -23.07 0.00 10.76
C ALA A 133 -23.82 0.91 9.79
N ASN A 134 -24.08 2.15 10.20
CA ASN A 134 -24.61 3.20 9.34
C ASN A 134 -23.63 4.38 9.19
N TYR A 135 -22.34 4.11 9.42
CA TYR A 135 -21.25 5.07 9.32
C TYR A 135 -20.03 4.44 8.68
N TYR A 136 -19.16 5.29 8.14
CA TYR A 136 -17.82 4.92 7.68
C TYR A 136 -16.82 5.17 8.81
N ASP A 137 -15.93 4.21 9.06
CA ASP A 137 -14.91 4.30 10.10
C ASP A 137 -13.57 4.74 9.51
N ALA A 138 -13.06 5.89 9.95
CA ALA A 138 -11.77 6.42 9.54
C ALA A 138 -10.60 5.84 10.35
N LEU A 139 -10.86 5.06 11.41
CA LEU A 139 -9.85 4.42 12.26
C LEU A 139 -8.83 5.42 12.84
N ASN A 140 -9.33 6.59 13.27
CA ASN A 140 -8.52 7.72 13.75
C ASN A 140 -7.53 8.30 12.71
N ASN A 141 -7.70 7.97 11.42
CA ASN A 141 -6.96 8.62 10.34
C ASN A 141 -7.65 9.91 9.91
N ARG A 142 -6.85 10.85 9.41
CA ARG A 142 -7.35 12.08 8.80
C ARG A 142 -7.94 11.81 7.42
N ILE A 143 -9.07 12.44 7.11
CA ILE A 143 -9.60 12.51 5.75
C ILE A 143 -9.21 13.88 5.18
N ARG A 144 -8.32 13.90 4.18
CA ARG A 144 -7.76 15.12 3.58
C ARG A 144 -8.17 15.27 2.12
N ASN A 145 -7.96 16.47 1.57
CA ASN A 145 -8.28 16.82 0.18
C ASN A 145 -9.77 16.68 -0.17
N LEU A 146 -10.65 16.96 0.79
CA LEU A 146 -12.08 17.14 0.53
C LEU A 146 -12.29 18.44 -0.26
N ARG A 147 -13.22 18.39 -1.22
CA ARG A 147 -13.73 19.59 -1.88
C ARG A 147 -14.57 20.39 -0.90
N ASP A 148 -14.62 21.71 -1.07
CA ASP A 148 -15.50 22.57 -0.27
C ASP A 148 -16.98 22.15 -0.41
N PRO A 149 -17.74 22.16 0.70
CA PRO A 149 -19.12 21.74 0.70
C PRO A 149 -20.00 22.70 -0.12
N SER A 150 -20.86 22.13 -0.94
CA SER A 150 -21.79 22.84 -1.84
C SER A 150 -23.26 22.48 -1.59
N GLN A 151 -23.50 21.28 -1.07
CA GLN A 151 -24.82 20.76 -0.71
C GLN A 151 -24.94 20.61 0.81
N ALA A 152 -26.17 20.55 1.31
CA ALA A 152 -26.46 20.53 2.75
C ALA A 152 -25.91 19.31 3.51
N GLN A 153 -25.58 18.21 2.81
CA GLN A 153 -25.05 16.98 3.39
C GLN A 153 -23.56 16.74 3.08
N ASP A 154 -22.89 17.70 2.45
CA ASP A 154 -21.46 17.61 2.19
C ASP A 154 -20.67 17.73 3.50
N ALA A 155 -19.55 17.01 3.59
CA ALA A 155 -18.65 17.12 4.72
C ALA A 155 -17.95 18.50 4.71
N ALA A 156 -18.07 19.24 5.81
CA ALA A 156 -17.39 20.52 5.97
C ALA A 156 -15.90 20.32 6.28
N THR A 157 -15.04 21.03 5.55
CA THR A 157 -13.60 21.07 5.83
C THR A 157 -13.32 22.05 6.98
N LYS A 158 -12.18 21.90 7.67
CA LYS A 158 -11.75 22.86 8.70
C LYS A 158 -11.72 24.30 8.16
N ASN A 159 -11.15 24.48 6.97
CA ASN A 159 -11.06 25.78 6.31
C ASN A 159 -12.45 26.41 6.07
N TYR A 160 -13.42 25.63 5.58
CA TYR A 160 -14.78 26.12 5.36
C TYR A 160 -15.43 26.63 6.66
N THR A 161 -15.29 25.86 7.76
CA THR A 161 -15.86 26.23 9.06
C THR A 161 -15.19 27.47 9.65
N ASP A 162 -13.86 27.57 9.58
CA ASP A 162 -13.11 28.72 10.09
C ASP A 162 -13.52 30.01 9.36
N GLN A 163 -13.65 29.98 8.04
CA GLN A 163 -14.09 31.14 7.25
C GLN A 163 -15.51 31.61 7.61
N LYS A 164 -16.44 30.67 7.85
CA LYS A 164 -17.81 31.01 8.29
C LYS A 164 -17.83 31.62 9.68
N TYR A 165 -16.99 31.12 10.59
CA TYR A 165 -16.85 31.66 11.93
C TYR A 165 -16.28 33.09 11.92
N GLU A 166 -15.17 33.32 11.21
CA GLU A 166 -14.55 34.64 11.05
C GLU A 166 -15.53 35.66 10.44
N SER A 167 -16.26 35.25 9.39
CA SER A 167 -17.31 36.08 8.80
C SER A 167 -18.45 36.38 9.77
N SER A 168 -18.75 35.51 10.73
CA SER A 168 -19.84 35.76 11.68
C SER A 168 -19.43 36.78 12.75
N ILE A 169 -18.17 36.73 13.20
CA ILE A 169 -17.62 37.72 14.13
C ILE A 169 -17.64 39.12 13.50
N SER A 170 -17.22 39.25 12.24
CA SER A 170 -17.11 40.55 11.58
C SER A 170 -18.46 41.28 11.34
N HIS A 171 -19.58 40.57 11.43
CA HIS A 171 -20.93 41.14 11.29
C HIS A 171 -21.61 41.39 12.65
N SER A 172 -20.93 41.06 13.76
CA SER A 172 -21.45 41.23 15.12
C SER A 172 -20.99 42.54 15.78
N ASP A 173 -20.11 43.29 15.11
CA ASP A 173 -19.67 44.65 15.46
C ASP A 173 -20.45 45.71 14.65
#